data_AF-A0A183P0U9-F1
#
_entry.id   AF-A0A183P0U9-F1
#
_cell.length_a   1.000
_cell.length_b   1.000
_cell.length_c   1.000
_cell.angle_alpha   90.00
_cell.angle_beta   90.00
_cell.angle_gamma   90.00
#
_symmetry.space_group_name_H-M   'P 1'
#
loop_
_entity.id
_entity.type
_entity.pdbx_description
1 polymer ?
#
loop_
_entity_poly.entity_id
_entity_poly.type
_entity_poly.pdbx_seq_one_letter_code
_entity_poly.pdbx_strand_id
1 'polypeptide(L)'
;MSFVLVRNRQLLVPGFSLHTKSELFQWRRIKQYKRAQEQSTEIISGLRQRLLDSGQIRRKLQNELWHSIDENTSLSEQISELRKQLSDLRSGKVSDNLKANNVELKIKQSSPSLTARIQKARLAFTNLRHLWHRRDIRLLTKRRVYCTAVRSVLLYGSETWPVKVEDIRRLLVFDHRYLRNIARISWDHRVSNAVVKKRVLGKDGKSIDKVVKTHQLRWLGHVLRMPNHRLPRRAMSNGVGVGWKKARGGQTKTWHKSMKWTEP
;
A
#
# COMPACT_ATOMS: atom_id res chain seq x y z
N MET A 1 44.19 -33.48 -82.81
CA MET A 1 42.81 -33.42 -83.34
C MET A 1 41.95 -32.68 -82.34
N SER A 2 41.13 -31.71 -82.73
CA SER A 2 39.93 -31.36 -81.93
C SER A 2 38.95 -30.56 -82.78
N PHE A 3 37.89 -31.24 -83.22
CA PHE A 3 36.59 -30.69 -83.61
C PHE A 3 35.82 -30.43 -82.28
N VAL A 4 34.93 -29.46 -82.09
CA VAL A 4 34.07 -28.65 -82.97
C VAL A 4 33.81 -27.32 -82.23
N LEU A 5 33.63 -26.21 -82.94
CA LEU A 5 33.02 -24.99 -82.37
C LEU A 5 31.93 -24.51 -83.34
N VAL A 6 30.69 -24.39 -82.86
CA VAL A 6 29.59 -23.80 -83.64
C VAL A 6 29.15 -22.55 -82.87
N ARG A 7 29.76 -21.40 -83.23
CA ARG A 7 29.17 -20.37 -84.11
C ARG A 7 27.83 -19.87 -83.60
N ASN A 8 27.83 -18.63 -83.10
CA ASN A 8 26.74 -17.73 -83.45
C ASN A 8 27.31 -16.59 -84.30
N ARG A 9 26.96 -16.63 -85.59
CA ARG A 9 27.39 -15.74 -86.66
C ARG A 9 26.48 -14.52 -86.65
N GLN A 10 27.12 -13.36 -86.59
CA GLN A 10 26.59 -12.06 -86.94
C GLN A 10 25.95 -12.07 -88.34
N LEU A 11 24.78 -11.46 -88.47
CA LEU A 11 24.22 -10.88 -89.69
C LEU A 11 23.64 -9.53 -89.26
N LEU A 12 23.75 -8.42 -89.98
CA LEU A 12 24.53 -8.05 -91.15
C LEU A 12 24.48 -6.51 -91.10
N VAL A 13 25.67 -5.91 -91.14
CA VAL A 13 25.91 -4.46 -91.06
C VAL A 13 25.54 -3.83 -92.42
N PRO A 14 25.07 -2.57 -92.46
CA PRO A 14 25.81 -1.61 -93.31
C PRO A 14 25.80 -0.18 -92.74
N GLY A 15 26.90 0.57 -92.76
CA GLY A 15 28.22 0.31 -93.33
C GLY A 15 29.20 1.44 -92.98
N PHE A 16 30.49 1.23 -93.27
CA PHE A 16 31.47 2.20 -93.81
C PHE A 16 32.86 1.53 -93.79
N SER A 17 33.65 1.74 -94.85
CA SER A 17 34.85 0.98 -95.22
C SER A 17 36.18 1.49 -94.64
N LEU A 18 37.19 0.61 -94.73
CA LEU A 18 38.66 0.80 -94.73
C LEU A 18 39.39 0.75 -93.37
N HIS A 19 39.75 -0.48 -93.02
CA HIS A 19 40.61 -0.94 -91.93
C HIS A 19 41.98 -0.26 -91.93
N THR A 20 42.22 0.54 -90.90
CA THR A 20 43.52 1.14 -90.60
C THR A 20 44.21 0.32 -89.51
N LYS A 21 45.54 0.43 -89.35
CA LYS A 21 46.30 -0.12 -88.20
C LYS A 21 45.61 0.18 -86.84
N SER A 22 44.75 1.19 -86.80
CA SER A 22 43.88 1.50 -85.67
C SER A 22 42.99 0.32 -85.25
N GLU A 23 42.51 -0.53 -86.15
CA GLU A 23 41.57 -1.61 -85.79
C GLU A 23 42.23 -2.77 -85.05
N LEU A 24 43.45 -3.15 -85.41
CA LEU A 24 44.24 -4.12 -84.64
C LEU A 24 44.60 -3.56 -83.25
N PHE A 25 44.80 -2.24 -83.15
CA PHE A 25 44.91 -1.55 -81.87
C PHE A 25 43.60 -1.62 -81.07
N GLN A 26 42.44 -1.47 -81.73
CA GLN A 26 41.14 -1.65 -81.07
C GLN A 26 40.97 -3.10 -80.58
N TRP A 27 41.36 -4.12 -81.35
CA TRP A 27 41.30 -5.52 -80.91
C TRP A 27 42.22 -5.84 -79.74
N ARG A 28 43.42 -5.24 -79.69
CA ARG A 28 44.28 -5.33 -78.50
C ARG A 28 43.64 -4.67 -77.28
N ARG A 29 42.99 -3.51 -77.45
CA ARG A 29 42.21 -2.87 -76.38
C ARG A 29 41.06 -3.76 -75.95
N ILE A 30 40.29 -4.34 -76.87
CA ILE A 30 39.17 -5.25 -76.56
C ILE A 30 39.66 -6.47 -75.76
N LYS A 31 40.81 -7.04 -76.12
CA LYS A 31 41.39 -8.17 -75.39
C LYS A 31 41.89 -7.78 -74.00
N GLN A 32 42.43 -6.57 -73.83
CA GLN A 32 42.75 -6.02 -72.52
C GLN A 32 41.49 -5.75 -71.69
N TYR A 33 40.44 -5.19 -72.29
CA TYR A 33 39.15 -4.97 -71.62
C TYR A 33 38.55 -6.28 -71.14
N LYS A 34 38.63 -7.36 -71.94
CA LYS A 34 38.07 -8.65 -71.55
C LYS A 34 38.79 -9.26 -70.33
N ARG A 35 40.13 -9.16 -70.27
CA ARG A 35 40.91 -9.57 -69.09
C ARG A 35 40.66 -8.69 -67.86
N ALA A 36 40.54 -7.38 -68.05
CA ALA A 36 40.20 -6.45 -66.98
C ALA A 36 38.78 -6.73 -66.42
N GLN A 37 37.87 -7.20 -67.28
CA GLN A 37 36.50 -7.54 -66.90
C GLN A 37 36.44 -8.85 -66.09
N GLU A 38 37.23 -9.86 -66.44
CA GLU A 38 37.35 -11.11 -65.66
C GLU A 38 37.94 -10.85 -64.26
N GLN A 39 39.02 -10.06 -64.16
CA GLN A 39 39.58 -9.65 -62.86
C GLN A 39 38.59 -8.86 -62.00
N SER A 40 37.76 -8.02 -62.63
CA SER A 40 36.70 -7.30 -61.92
C SER A 40 35.63 -8.24 -61.36
N THR A 41 35.30 -9.33 -62.05
CA THR A 41 34.30 -10.30 -61.57
C THR A 41 34.79 -11.12 -60.36
N GLU A 42 36.09 -11.40 -60.26
CA GLU A 42 36.69 -12.04 -59.07
C GLU A 42 36.75 -11.12 -57.86
N ILE A 43 37.03 -9.82 -58.07
CA ILE A 43 36.99 -8.82 -57.01
C ILE A 43 35.55 -8.65 -56.49
N ILE A 44 34.56 -8.63 -57.39
CA ILE A 44 33.14 -8.53 -57.04
C ILE A 44 32.66 -9.78 -56.28
N SER A 45 33.07 -10.99 -56.67
CA SER A 45 32.71 -12.22 -55.95
C SER A 45 33.35 -12.28 -54.56
N GLY A 46 34.60 -11.86 -54.41
CA GLY A 46 35.29 -11.72 -53.12
C GLY A 46 34.66 -10.68 -52.20
N LEU A 47 34.21 -9.54 -52.73
CA LEU A 47 33.47 -8.51 -51.98
C LEU A 47 32.06 -8.99 -51.60
N ARG A 48 31.39 -9.76 -52.46
CA ARG A 48 30.06 -10.36 -52.19
C ARG A 48 30.12 -11.37 -51.04
N GLN A 49 31.20 -12.14 -50.95
CA GLN A 49 31.42 -13.08 -49.84
C GLN A 49 31.67 -12.35 -48.51
N ARG A 50 32.45 -11.25 -48.53
CA ARG A 50 32.64 -10.39 -47.33
C ARG A 50 31.38 -9.61 -46.93
N LEU A 51 30.50 -9.30 -47.89
CA LEU A 51 29.23 -8.61 -47.61
C LEU A 51 28.22 -9.54 -46.89
N LEU A 52 28.25 -10.85 -47.20
CA LEU A 52 27.43 -11.88 -46.54
C LEU A 52 27.82 -12.05 -45.07
N ASP A 53 29.10 -11.92 -44.73
CA ASP A 53 29.59 -11.95 -43.35
C ASP A 53 29.23 -10.67 -42.57
N SER A 54 29.04 -9.53 -43.25
CA SER A 54 28.67 -8.25 -42.61
C SER A 54 27.19 -8.20 -42.14
N GLY A 55 26.33 -9.08 -42.66
CA GLY A 55 24.91 -9.17 -42.30
C GLY A 55 24.64 -9.72 -40.88
N GLN A 56 25.61 -10.39 -40.26
CA GLN A 56 25.53 -10.81 -38.85
C GLN A 56 25.87 -9.66 -37.90
N ILE A 57 26.88 -8.84 -38.21
CA ILE A 57 27.26 -7.68 -37.39
C ILE A 57 26.16 -6.62 -37.40
N ARG A 58 25.53 -6.36 -38.56
CA ARG A 58 24.41 -5.42 -38.65
C ARG A 58 23.21 -5.87 -37.82
N ARG A 59 22.83 -7.16 -37.86
CA ARG A 59 21.75 -7.71 -37.05
C ARG A 59 22.09 -7.73 -35.56
N LYS A 60 23.34 -8.04 -35.21
CA LYS A 60 23.80 -8.02 -33.82
C LYS A 60 23.79 -6.61 -33.23
N LEU A 61 24.35 -5.63 -33.95
CA LEU A 61 24.26 -4.22 -33.58
C LEU A 61 22.82 -3.72 -33.54
N GLN A 62 21.95 -4.15 -34.46
CA GLN A 62 20.54 -3.75 -34.47
C GLN A 62 19.77 -4.36 -33.29
N ASN A 63 20.08 -5.60 -32.89
CA ASN A 63 19.50 -6.22 -31.71
C ASN A 63 20.05 -5.61 -30.42
N GLU A 64 21.35 -5.32 -30.33
CA GLU A 64 21.97 -4.64 -29.20
C GLU A 64 21.42 -3.21 -29.06
N LEU A 65 21.24 -2.48 -30.16
CA LEU A 65 20.59 -1.16 -30.19
C LEU A 65 19.11 -1.27 -29.80
N TRP A 66 18.36 -2.26 -30.27
CA TRP A 66 16.96 -2.48 -29.87
C TRP A 66 16.84 -2.80 -28.38
N HIS A 67 17.69 -3.68 -27.84
CA HIS A 67 17.71 -3.97 -26.41
C HIS A 67 18.11 -2.74 -25.58
N SER A 68 19.07 -1.94 -26.06
CA SER A 68 19.46 -0.71 -25.38
C SER A 68 18.38 0.38 -25.46
N ILE A 69 17.60 0.46 -26.55
CA ILE A 69 16.43 1.35 -26.67
C ILE A 69 15.30 0.88 -25.76
N ASP A 70 15.05 -0.43 -25.66
CA ASP A 70 14.03 -1.03 -24.81
C ASP A 70 14.36 -0.83 -23.31
N GLU A 71 15.63 -1.02 -22.94
CA GLU A 71 16.14 -0.68 -21.61
C GLU A 71 16.01 0.82 -21.32
N ASN A 72 16.34 1.70 -22.26
CA ASN A 72 16.16 3.15 -22.08
C ASN A 72 14.68 3.56 -22.00
N THR A 73 13.78 2.84 -22.68
CA THR A 73 12.32 3.06 -22.61
C THR A 73 11.79 2.61 -21.25
N SER A 74 12.21 1.44 -20.77
CA SER A 74 11.91 0.91 -19.43
C SER A 74 12.47 1.81 -18.32
N LEU A 75 13.69 2.33 -18.47
CA LEU A 75 14.28 3.31 -17.54
C LEU A 75 13.52 4.64 -17.57
N SER A 76 13.08 5.11 -18.74
CA SER A 76 12.25 6.32 -18.86
C SER A 76 10.88 6.14 -18.17
N GLU A 77 10.25 4.98 -18.33
CA GLU A 77 9.01 4.63 -17.63
C GLU A 77 9.22 4.57 -16.11
N GLN A 78 10.28 3.91 -15.65
CA GLN A 78 10.64 3.87 -14.23
C GLN A 78 10.93 5.27 -13.66
N ILE A 79 11.61 6.13 -14.41
CA ILE A 79 11.85 7.54 -14.03
C ILE A 79 10.53 8.32 -14.00
N SER A 80 9.62 8.08 -14.93
CA SER A 80 8.30 8.74 -14.94
C SER A 80 7.44 8.33 -13.73
N GLU A 81 7.49 7.05 -13.36
CA GLU A 81 6.81 6.51 -12.18
C GLU A 81 7.44 7.04 -10.89
N LEU A 82 8.78 7.08 -10.80
CA LEU A 82 9.48 7.69 -9.68
C LEU A 82 9.18 9.19 -9.56
N ARG A 83 9.07 9.93 -10.68
CA ARG A 83 8.66 11.34 -10.69
C ARG A 83 7.23 11.54 -10.21
N LYS A 84 6.32 10.65 -10.59
CA LYS A 84 4.93 10.63 -10.11
C LYS A 84 4.88 10.37 -8.60
N GLN A 85 5.61 9.37 -8.12
CA GLN A 85 5.75 9.08 -6.69
C GLN A 85 6.34 10.27 -5.91
N LEU A 86 7.34 10.95 -6.48
CA LEU A 86 7.94 12.14 -5.88
C LEU A 86 6.99 13.35 -5.86
N SER A 87 6.15 13.52 -6.90
CA SER A 87 5.08 14.52 -6.95
C SER A 87 4.01 14.25 -5.87
N ASP A 88 3.65 12.98 -5.68
CA ASP A 88 2.71 12.57 -4.63
C ASP A 88 3.29 12.76 -3.21
N LEU A 89 4.60 12.59 -3.04
CA LEU A 89 5.31 12.93 -1.80
C LEU A 89 5.33 14.44 -1.56
N ARG A 90 5.61 15.25 -2.59
CA ARG A 90 5.72 16.72 -2.48
C ARG A 90 4.37 17.40 -2.28
N SER A 91 3.28 16.82 -2.81
CA SER A 91 1.92 17.34 -2.66
C SER A 91 1.25 16.98 -1.32
N GLY A 92 1.92 16.27 -0.42
CA GLY A 92 1.39 15.90 0.90
C GLY A 92 0.29 14.82 0.88
N LYS A 93 -0.16 14.39 -0.31
CA LYS A 93 -1.21 13.38 -0.51
C LYS A 93 -0.88 12.05 0.15
N VAL A 94 0.40 11.65 0.16
CA VAL A 94 0.85 10.42 0.85
C VAL A 94 0.69 10.54 2.37
N SER A 95 0.91 11.72 2.96
CA SER A 95 0.70 11.94 4.40
C SER A 95 -0.78 11.83 4.76
N ASP A 96 -1.65 12.40 3.93
CA ASP A 96 -3.10 12.35 4.17
C ASP A 96 -3.70 10.99 3.85
N ASN A 97 -3.18 10.26 2.86
CA ASN A 97 -3.52 8.86 2.60
C ASN A 97 -2.98 7.93 3.70
N LEU A 98 -1.78 8.16 4.23
CA LEU A 98 -1.25 7.39 5.39
C LEU A 98 -2.05 7.69 6.66
N LYS A 99 -2.49 8.93 6.87
CA LYS A 99 -3.40 9.28 7.97
C LYS A 99 -4.77 8.66 7.78
N ALA A 100 -5.35 8.75 6.57
CA ALA A 100 -6.65 8.17 6.24
C ALA A 100 -6.61 6.65 6.36
N ASN A 101 -5.61 5.99 5.80
CA ASN A 101 -5.38 4.55 5.92
C ASN A 101 -5.09 4.14 7.36
N ASN A 102 -4.32 4.91 8.14
CA ASN A 102 -4.13 4.61 9.57
C ASN A 102 -5.42 4.81 10.37
N VAL A 103 -6.21 5.85 10.07
CA VAL A 103 -7.51 6.07 10.70
C VAL A 103 -8.47 4.95 10.33
N GLU A 104 -8.48 4.51 9.08
CA GLU A 104 -9.35 3.46 8.56
C GLU A 104 -8.94 2.07 9.06
N LEU A 105 -7.65 1.76 9.14
CA LEU A 105 -7.12 0.58 9.83
C LEU A 105 -7.47 0.61 11.32
N LYS A 106 -7.39 1.77 11.97
CA LYS A 106 -7.76 1.96 13.39
C LYS A 106 -9.27 1.91 13.61
N ILE A 107 -10.08 2.18 12.59
CA ILE A 107 -11.53 1.99 12.58
C ILE A 107 -11.87 0.51 12.34
N LYS A 108 -11.20 -0.17 11.40
CA LYS A 108 -11.35 -1.61 11.13
C LYS A 108 -10.93 -2.50 12.32
N GLN A 109 -9.98 -2.06 13.14
CA GLN A 109 -9.55 -2.79 14.36
C GLN A 109 -10.47 -2.56 15.58
N SER A 110 -11.31 -1.52 15.54
CA SER A 110 -12.25 -1.18 16.61
C SER A 110 -13.40 -2.19 16.62
N SER A 111 -13.74 -2.72 17.79
CA SER A 111 -14.94 -3.55 17.92
C SER A 111 -16.16 -2.72 17.45
N PRO A 112 -16.95 -3.17 16.47
CA PRO A 112 -18.10 -2.41 15.94
C PRO A 112 -19.08 -2.02 17.06
N SER A 113 -19.18 -2.86 18.09
CA SER A 113 -19.96 -2.61 19.30
C SER A 113 -19.48 -1.40 20.14
N LEU A 114 -18.16 -1.13 20.22
CA LEU A 114 -17.62 0.02 20.97
C LEU A 114 -17.93 1.33 20.27
N THR A 115 -17.82 1.36 18.95
CA THR A 115 -18.12 2.56 18.15
C THR A 115 -19.57 2.99 18.34
N ALA A 116 -20.51 2.04 18.31
CA ALA A 116 -21.92 2.32 18.57
C ALA A 116 -22.18 2.88 19.98
N ARG A 117 -21.51 2.33 21.01
CA ARG A 117 -21.63 2.83 22.40
C ARG A 117 -21.06 4.23 22.54
N ILE A 118 -19.92 4.50 21.93
CA ILE A 118 -19.34 5.85 21.89
C ILE A 118 -20.36 6.81 21.28
N GLN A 119 -20.97 6.48 20.13
CA GLN A 119 -21.99 7.33 19.52
C GLN A 119 -23.20 7.55 20.43
N LYS A 120 -23.73 6.50 21.07
CA LYS A 120 -24.83 6.64 22.04
C LYS A 120 -24.47 7.56 23.21
N ALA A 121 -23.25 7.43 23.75
CA ALA A 121 -22.76 8.31 24.80
C ALA A 121 -22.59 9.77 24.31
N ARG A 122 -22.17 9.98 23.06
CA ARG A 122 -22.14 11.33 22.46
C ARG A 122 -23.54 11.93 22.43
N LEU A 123 -24.52 11.17 21.95
CA LEU A 123 -25.92 11.62 21.86
C LEU A 123 -26.49 11.94 23.25
N ALA A 124 -26.24 11.10 24.25
CA ALA A 124 -26.64 11.36 25.63
C ALA A 124 -26.02 12.68 26.16
N PHE A 125 -24.75 12.95 25.84
CA PHE A 125 -24.11 14.20 26.22
C PHE A 125 -24.71 15.41 25.49
N THR A 126 -24.97 15.31 24.19
CA THR A 126 -25.53 16.43 23.40
C THR A 126 -26.96 16.75 23.80
N ASN A 127 -27.77 15.76 24.19
CA ASN A 127 -29.13 15.99 24.68
C ASN A 127 -29.13 16.86 25.95
N LEU A 128 -28.06 16.78 26.74
CA LEU A 128 -27.85 17.58 27.95
C LEU A 128 -27.06 18.88 27.70
N ARG A 129 -26.92 19.34 26.44
CA ARG A 129 -26.12 20.54 26.08
C ARG A 129 -26.42 21.75 26.96
N HIS A 130 -27.70 22.02 27.20
CA HIS A 130 -28.17 23.18 27.97
C HIS A 130 -27.68 23.12 29.42
N LEU A 131 -27.60 21.93 30.01
CA LEU A 131 -27.07 21.69 31.36
C LEU A 131 -25.59 22.04 31.44
N TRP A 132 -24.80 21.67 30.43
CA TRP A 132 -23.35 21.88 30.43
C TRP A 132 -22.98 23.36 30.30
N HIS A 133 -23.75 24.14 29.54
CA HIS A 133 -23.50 25.57 29.32
C HIS A 133 -23.96 26.49 30.46
N ARG A 134 -24.92 26.03 31.28
CA ARG A 134 -25.44 26.76 32.44
C ARG A 134 -24.36 27.04 33.52
N ARG A 135 -24.25 28.28 34.00
CA ARG A 135 -23.21 28.73 34.97
C ARG A 135 -23.63 28.57 36.43
N ASP A 136 -24.92 28.64 36.68
CA ASP A 136 -25.63 28.44 37.95
C ASP A 136 -25.42 27.03 38.53
N ILE A 137 -25.22 26.03 37.66
CA ILE A 137 -25.08 24.64 38.10
C ILE A 137 -23.65 24.34 38.54
N ARG A 138 -23.51 23.95 39.81
CA ARG A 138 -22.24 23.52 40.41
C ARG A 138 -21.58 22.38 39.63
N LEU A 139 -20.25 22.43 39.52
CA LEU A 139 -19.45 21.41 38.85
C LEU A 139 -19.68 19.99 39.43
N LEU A 140 -19.90 19.88 40.74
CA LEU A 140 -20.20 18.60 41.41
C LEU A 140 -21.50 17.96 40.92
N THR A 141 -22.53 18.75 40.63
CA THR A 141 -23.80 18.27 40.08
C THR A 141 -23.60 17.82 38.64
N LYS A 142 -22.89 18.61 37.82
CA LYS A 142 -22.53 18.22 36.44
C LYS A 142 -21.72 16.93 36.41
N ARG A 143 -20.78 16.76 37.35
CA ARG A 143 -20.01 15.51 37.53
C ARG A 143 -20.95 14.32 37.77
N ARG A 144 -21.91 14.45 38.68
CA ARG A 144 -22.87 13.37 38.99
C ARG A 144 -23.67 12.99 37.74
N VAL A 145 -24.24 13.98 37.05
CA VAL A 145 -25.00 13.74 35.82
C VAL A 145 -24.15 13.10 34.73
N TYR A 146 -22.90 13.53 34.56
CA TYR A 146 -21.99 12.91 33.60
C TYR A 146 -21.73 11.44 33.93
N CYS A 147 -21.43 11.13 35.20
CA CYS A 147 -21.20 9.77 35.64
C CYS A 147 -22.44 8.86 35.46
N THR A 148 -23.64 9.38 35.71
CA THR A 148 -24.89 8.59 35.68
C THR A 148 -25.50 8.46 34.29
N ALA A 149 -25.42 9.49 33.44
CA ALA A 149 -26.11 9.49 32.13
C ALA A 149 -25.18 9.16 30.96
N VAL A 150 -23.93 9.60 30.99
CA VAL A 150 -23.01 9.47 29.85
C VAL A 150 -22.02 8.35 30.07
N ARG A 151 -21.36 8.36 31.24
CA ARG A 151 -20.33 7.38 31.58
C ARG A 151 -20.92 5.98 31.78
N SER A 152 -22.13 5.87 32.30
CA SER A 152 -22.87 4.59 32.41
C SER A 152 -23.15 3.97 31.03
N VAL A 153 -23.64 4.75 30.08
CA VAL A 153 -23.93 4.32 28.69
C VAL A 153 -22.64 3.88 27.99
N LEU A 154 -21.57 4.65 28.18
CA LEU A 154 -20.26 4.33 27.61
C LEU A 154 -19.68 3.02 28.14
N LEU A 155 -19.88 2.75 29.44
CA LEU A 155 -19.35 1.58 30.14
C LEU A 155 -20.36 0.42 30.23
N TYR A 156 -21.51 0.54 29.59
CA TYR A 156 -22.53 -0.49 29.61
C TYR A 156 -21.97 -1.79 29.03
N GLY A 157 -22.14 -2.90 29.75
CA GLY A 157 -21.61 -4.21 29.33
C GLY A 157 -20.08 -4.25 29.29
N SER A 158 -19.39 -3.43 30.09
CA SER A 158 -17.93 -3.45 30.13
C SER A 158 -17.32 -4.68 30.80
N GLU A 159 -18.17 -5.43 31.50
CA GLU A 159 -17.83 -6.64 32.25
C GLU A 159 -17.49 -7.81 31.30
N THR A 160 -18.19 -7.92 30.18
CA THR A 160 -18.22 -9.14 29.35
C THR A 160 -17.51 -9.02 28.01
N TRP A 161 -17.20 -7.81 27.53
CA TRP A 161 -16.49 -7.63 26.26
C TRP A 161 -14.96 -7.83 26.41
N PRO A 162 -14.27 -8.37 25.39
CA PRO A 162 -12.82 -8.40 25.36
C PRO A 162 -12.29 -7.00 25.03
N VAL A 163 -11.78 -6.32 26.04
CA VAL A 163 -11.27 -4.94 25.92
C VAL A 163 -9.85 -4.97 25.35
N LYS A 164 -9.62 -4.32 24.20
CA LYS A 164 -8.27 -4.09 23.68
C LYS A 164 -7.64 -2.83 24.29
N VAL A 165 -6.31 -2.73 24.23
CA VAL A 165 -5.59 -1.54 24.69
C VAL A 165 -6.03 -0.31 23.88
N GLU A 166 -6.28 -0.49 22.59
CA GLU A 166 -6.77 0.54 21.68
C GLU A 166 -8.17 1.04 22.09
N ASP A 167 -9.02 0.12 22.54
CA ASP A 167 -10.38 0.42 23.00
C ASP A 167 -10.33 1.26 24.28
N ILE A 168 -9.48 0.90 25.25
CA ILE A 168 -9.25 1.69 26.48
C ILE A 168 -8.74 3.08 26.12
N ARG A 169 -7.78 3.20 25.20
CA ARG A 169 -7.25 4.50 24.74
C ARG A 169 -8.36 5.36 24.15
N ARG A 170 -9.24 4.80 23.31
CA ARG A 170 -10.39 5.50 22.73
C ARG A 170 -11.37 5.98 23.81
N LEU A 171 -11.67 5.12 24.79
CA LEU A 171 -12.52 5.48 25.93
C LEU A 171 -11.89 6.60 26.78
N LEU A 172 -10.59 6.57 27.02
CA LEU A 172 -9.87 7.61 27.76
C LEU A 172 -9.87 8.94 27.00
N VAL A 173 -9.65 8.93 25.68
CA VAL A 173 -9.71 10.13 24.84
C VAL A 173 -11.11 10.73 24.87
N PHE A 174 -12.14 9.88 24.82
CA PHE A 174 -13.53 10.30 24.99
C PHE A 174 -13.74 10.96 26.35
N ASP A 175 -13.41 10.28 27.46
CA ASP A 175 -13.62 10.79 28.82
C ASP A 175 -12.96 12.15 29.01
N HIS A 176 -11.67 12.28 28.65
CA HIS A 176 -10.94 13.53 28.81
C HIS A 176 -11.52 14.68 27.98
N ARG A 177 -12.03 14.41 26.77
CA ARG A 177 -12.69 15.43 25.94
C ARG A 177 -13.93 15.99 26.63
N TYR A 178 -14.79 15.12 27.17
CA TYR A 178 -16.03 15.55 27.84
C TYR A 178 -15.78 16.14 29.24
N LEU A 179 -14.80 15.64 29.98
CA LEU A 179 -14.38 16.25 31.24
C LEU A 179 -13.87 17.69 31.04
N ARG A 180 -13.07 17.93 29.99
CA ARG A 180 -12.65 19.31 29.63
C ARG A 180 -13.84 20.21 29.29
N ASN A 181 -14.80 19.69 28.52
CA ASN A 181 -16.01 20.42 28.15
C ASN A 181 -16.84 20.80 29.39
N ILE A 182 -17.08 19.85 30.31
CA ILE A 182 -17.79 20.10 31.58
C ILE A 182 -17.05 21.12 32.46
N ALA A 183 -15.72 21.04 32.51
CA ALA A 183 -14.88 21.99 33.24
C ALA A 183 -14.72 23.35 32.55
N ARG A 184 -15.21 23.50 31.31
CA ARG A 184 -15.02 24.66 30.43
C ARG A 184 -13.55 25.03 30.23
N ILE A 185 -12.67 24.04 30.20
CA ILE A 185 -11.25 24.22 29.96
C ILE A 185 -11.03 24.16 28.45
N SER A 186 -10.64 25.30 27.86
CA SER A 186 -10.25 25.34 26.46
C SER A 186 -8.85 24.72 26.27
N TRP A 187 -8.50 24.40 25.03
CA TRP A 187 -7.18 23.88 24.69
C TRP A 187 -6.05 24.88 25.01
N ASP A 188 -6.35 26.18 24.96
CA ASP A 188 -5.41 27.28 25.21
C ASP A 188 -4.91 27.35 26.66
N HIS A 189 -5.69 26.85 27.62
CA HIS A 189 -5.30 26.85 29.03
C HIS A 189 -4.11 25.91 29.35
N ARG A 190 -3.62 25.11 28.38
CA ARG A 190 -2.49 24.16 28.50
C ARG A 190 -2.55 23.25 29.76
N VAL A 191 -3.76 22.93 30.23
CA VAL A 191 -3.95 22.12 31.44
C VAL A 191 -3.76 20.63 31.15
N SER A 192 -2.95 19.97 31.99
CA SER A 192 -2.70 18.54 31.90
C SER A 192 -3.97 17.69 32.15
N ASN A 193 -4.06 16.53 31.52
CA ASN A 193 -5.21 15.61 31.68
C ASN A 193 -5.41 15.19 33.16
N ALA A 194 -4.32 15.05 33.91
CA ALA A 194 -4.35 14.69 35.33
C ALA A 194 -5.02 15.78 36.18
N VAL A 195 -4.72 17.06 35.92
CA VAL A 195 -5.34 18.19 36.62
C VAL A 195 -6.82 18.30 36.27
N VAL A 196 -7.20 18.18 34.99
CA VAL A 196 -8.61 18.17 34.56
C VAL A 196 -9.38 17.07 35.29
N LYS A 197 -8.82 15.85 35.31
CA LYS A 197 -9.43 14.71 35.98
C LYS A 197 -9.60 14.96 37.48
N LYS A 198 -8.55 15.45 38.16
CA LYS A 198 -8.58 15.77 39.60
C LYS A 198 -9.62 16.85 39.91
N ARG A 199 -9.75 17.86 39.06
CA ARG A 199 -10.71 18.96 39.21
C ARG A 199 -12.16 18.49 39.03
N VAL A 200 -12.44 17.69 38.00
CA VAL A 200 -13.81 17.27 37.69
C VAL A 200 -14.24 16.05 38.50
N LEU A 201 -13.42 15.01 38.59
CA LEU A 201 -13.80 13.76 39.25
C LEU A 201 -13.45 13.77 40.76
N GLY A 202 -12.51 14.60 41.19
CA GLY A 202 -12.00 14.64 42.57
C GLY A 202 -10.82 13.69 42.80
N LYS A 203 -10.33 13.64 44.06
CA LYS A 203 -9.26 12.72 44.48
C LYS A 203 -9.67 11.24 44.30
N ASP A 204 -10.92 10.92 44.60
CA ASP A 204 -11.48 9.55 44.51
C ASP A 204 -11.98 9.19 43.09
N GLY A 205 -11.77 10.10 42.13
CA GLY A 205 -12.17 9.94 40.74
C GLY A 205 -11.44 8.78 40.05
N LYS A 206 -12.09 7.61 39.96
CA LYS A 206 -11.58 6.48 39.18
C LYS A 206 -11.50 6.86 37.69
N SER A 207 -10.39 6.58 37.02
CA SER A 207 -10.32 6.69 35.55
C SER A 207 -11.08 5.55 34.89
N ILE A 208 -11.43 5.70 33.61
CA ILE A 208 -12.23 4.68 32.91
C ILE A 208 -11.54 3.31 32.92
N ASP A 209 -10.23 3.26 32.69
CA ASP A 209 -9.46 2.02 32.74
C ASP A 209 -9.63 1.29 34.09
N LYS A 210 -9.54 2.03 35.22
CA LYS A 210 -9.75 1.47 36.56
C LYS A 210 -11.18 0.98 36.76
N VAL A 211 -12.18 1.73 36.27
CA VAL A 211 -13.58 1.33 36.38
C VAL A 211 -13.86 0.06 35.58
N VAL A 212 -13.38 0.00 34.33
CA VAL A 212 -13.52 -1.19 33.46
C VAL A 212 -12.85 -2.40 34.10
N LYS A 213 -11.62 -2.26 34.60
CA LYS A 213 -10.93 -3.34 35.32
C LYS A 213 -11.70 -3.79 36.55
N THR A 214 -12.24 -2.85 37.33
CA THR A 214 -13.06 -3.17 38.52
C THR A 214 -14.31 -3.95 38.12
N HIS A 215 -15.01 -3.53 37.07
CA HIS A 215 -16.20 -4.22 36.55
C HIS A 215 -15.85 -5.66 36.12
N GLN A 216 -14.77 -5.84 35.37
CA GLN A 216 -14.31 -7.16 34.92
C GLN A 216 -13.91 -8.06 36.08
N LEU A 217 -13.18 -7.54 37.07
CA LEU A 217 -12.78 -8.31 38.27
C LEU A 217 -13.98 -8.67 39.15
N ARG A 218 -14.95 -7.76 39.30
CA ARG A 218 -16.19 -8.04 40.05
C ARG A 218 -17.00 -9.12 39.36
N TRP A 219 -17.13 -9.06 38.04
CA TRP A 219 -17.79 -10.09 37.24
C TRP A 219 -17.04 -11.42 37.31
N LEU A 220 -15.71 -11.41 37.22
CA LEU A 220 -14.87 -12.60 37.41
C LEU A 220 -15.13 -13.24 38.77
N GLY A 221 -15.04 -12.46 39.84
CA GLY A 221 -15.29 -12.94 41.20
C GLY A 221 -16.72 -13.47 41.38
N HIS A 222 -17.70 -12.96 40.63
CA HIS A 222 -19.04 -13.52 40.61
C HIS A 222 -19.08 -14.89 39.90
N VAL A 223 -18.48 -15.01 38.71
CA VAL A 223 -18.39 -16.29 37.98
C VAL A 223 -17.58 -17.33 38.77
N LEU A 224 -16.53 -16.90 39.48
CA LEU A 224 -15.72 -17.78 40.32
C LEU A 224 -16.47 -18.33 41.55
N ARG A 225 -17.56 -17.69 41.97
CA ARG A 225 -18.45 -18.18 43.03
C ARG A 225 -19.65 -18.98 42.51
N MET A 226 -19.86 -19.03 41.18
CA MET A 226 -20.96 -19.80 40.60
C MET A 226 -20.66 -21.31 40.60
N PRO A 227 -21.70 -22.16 40.76
CA PRO A 227 -21.56 -23.60 40.64
C PRO A 227 -21.25 -24.05 39.20
N ASN A 228 -20.54 -25.17 39.06
CA ASN A 228 -19.96 -25.66 37.79
C ASN A 228 -20.97 -26.01 36.68
N HIS A 229 -22.26 -26.13 36.99
CA HIS A 229 -23.29 -26.38 35.97
C HIS A 229 -23.73 -25.10 35.24
N ARG A 230 -23.46 -23.91 35.80
CA ARG A 230 -23.89 -22.64 35.22
C ARG A 230 -23.10 -22.33 33.94
N LEU A 231 -23.81 -21.87 32.91
CA LEU A 231 -23.22 -21.55 31.60
C LEU A 231 -22.02 -20.60 31.66
N PRO A 232 -22.03 -19.48 32.42
CA PRO A 232 -20.86 -18.59 32.51
C PRO A 232 -19.63 -19.26 33.14
N ARG A 233 -19.85 -20.12 34.14
CA ARG A 233 -18.79 -20.90 34.79
C ARG A 233 -18.22 -21.96 33.85
N ARG A 234 -19.09 -22.70 33.16
CA ARG A 234 -18.67 -23.66 32.11
C ARG A 234 -17.92 -22.98 30.98
N ALA A 235 -18.42 -21.86 30.47
CA ALA A 235 -17.79 -21.12 29.38
C ALA A 235 -16.42 -20.55 29.75
N MET A 236 -16.19 -20.26 31.03
CA MET A 236 -14.90 -19.79 31.54
C MET A 236 -13.92 -20.94 31.82
N SER A 237 -14.41 -22.03 32.44
CA SER A 237 -13.59 -23.20 32.82
C SER A 237 -13.24 -24.10 31.65
N ASN A 238 -14.09 -24.15 30.61
CA ASN A 238 -13.78 -24.86 29.38
C ASN A 238 -12.78 -24.02 28.59
N GLY A 239 -11.49 -24.30 28.79
CA GLY A 239 -10.44 -23.82 27.92
C GLY A 239 -10.79 -24.12 26.46
N VAL A 240 -10.35 -23.25 25.56
CA VAL A 240 -10.40 -23.49 24.12
C VAL A 240 -9.76 -24.86 23.87
N GLY A 241 -10.57 -25.88 23.56
CA GLY A 241 -10.09 -27.25 23.41
C GLY A 241 -8.94 -27.32 22.41
N VAL A 242 -7.99 -28.22 22.65
CA VAL A 242 -6.90 -28.49 21.71
C VAL A 242 -7.53 -28.83 20.35
N GLY A 243 -7.24 -28.02 19.32
CA GLY A 243 -7.82 -28.15 17.98
C GLY A 243 -8.99 -27.22 17.64
N TRP A 244 -9.49 -26.40 18.56
CA TRP A 244 -10.55 -25.43 18.25
C TRP A 244 -10.03 -24.29 17.37
N LYS A 245 -10.48 -24.25 16.12
CA LYS A 245 -10.18 -23.19 15.15
C LYS A 245 -11.31 -22.14 15.15
N LYS A 246 -10.95 -20.87 15.33
CA LYS A 246 -11.91 -19.76 15.23
C LYS A 246 -12.41 -19.61 13.80
N ALA A 247 -13.70 -19.32 13.64
CA ALA A 247 -14.26 -18.88 12.37
C ALA A 247 -13.54 -17.61 11.87
N ARG A 248 -13.28 -17.54 10.56
CA ARG A 248 -12.72 -16.35 9.89
C ARG A 248 -13.63 -15.15 10.17
N GLY A 249 -13.05 -14.04 10.67
CA GLY A 249 -13.80 -12.82 11.01
C GLY A 249 -14.24 -12.68 12.48
N GLY A 250 -14.06 -13.70 13.32
CA GLY A 250 -14.34 -13.62 14.75
C GLY A 250 -13.33 -12.78 15.55
N GLN A 251 -13.72 -12.29 16.74
CA GLN A 251 -12.81 -11.54 17.62
C GLN A 251 -11.56 -12.36 17.98
N THR A 252 -10.37 -11.82 17.67
CA THR A 252 -9.08 -12.51 17.85
C THR A 252 -8.75 -12.78 19.31
N LYS A 253 -9.02 -11.84 20.21
CA LYS A 253 -8.78 -11.98 21.66
C LYS A 253 -10.01 -12.57 22.36
N THR A 254 -9.81 -13.62 23.16
CA THR A 254 -10.82 -14.13 24.09
C THR A 254 -10.80 -13.33 25.38
N TRP A 255 -11.90 -13.33 26.13
CA TRP A 255 -12.00 -12.64 27.42
C TRP A 255 -10.90 -13.09 28.41
N HIS A 256 -10.61 -14.38 28.45
CA HIS A 256 -9.47 -14.95 29.22
C HIS A 256 -8.11 -14.37 28.78
N LYS A 257 -7.86 -14.25 27.46
CA LYS A 257 -6.63 -13.64 26.94
C LYS A 257 -6.55 -12.13 27.19
N SER A 258 -7.67 -11.42 27.30
CA SER A 258 -7.66 -9.99 27.68
C SER A 258 -7.35 -9.75 29.15
N MET A 259 -7.51 -10.76 30.01
CA MET A 259 -7.28 -10.63 31.45
C MET A 259 -5.84 -10.90 31.88
N LYS A 260 -5.09 -11.69 31.10
CA LYS A 260 -3.66 -11.97 31.34
C LYS A 260 -2.70 -10.80 31.07
N TRP A 261 -3.21 -9.57 30.94
CA TRP A 261 -2.42 -8.37 30.63
C TRP A 261 -2.11 -7.55 31.89
N THR A 262 -1.45 -8.17 32.88
CA THR A 262 -0.80 -7.49 34.01
C THR A 262 0.27 -8.39 34.63
N GLU A 263 1.29 -8.77 33.87
CA GLU A 263 2.61 -9.00 34.47
C GLU A 263 3.61 -8.11 33.70
N PRO A 264 4.39 -7.27 34.41
CA PRO A 264 5.40 -6.40 33.81
C PRO A 264 6.55 -7.19 33.18
#